data_AF-A0A7K9ZZY7-F1
#
_entry.id   AF-A0A7K9ZZY7-F1
#
_cell.length_a   1.000
_cell.length_b   1.000
_cell.length_c   1.000
_cell.angle_alpha   90.00
_cell.angle_beta   90.00
_cell.angle_gamma   90.00
#
_symmetry.space_group_name_H-M   'P 1'
#
loop_
_entity.id
_entity.type
_entity.pdbx_description
1 polymer ?
#
loop_
_entity_poly.entity_id
_entity_poly.type
_entity_poly.pdbx_seq_one_letter_code
_entity_poly.pdbx_strand_id
1 'polypeptide(L)'
;VVAEGQNVSVNGAGVLEGRPYLHKGLGVTWPGDWVAVASSLGVRVAWDRHLAVTVTVEPELRGGTGGLCGTYTDDPADDFMRPDGDIAAFAAAFGNAWKVP
;
A
#
# COMPACT_ATOMS: atom_id res chain seq x y z
N VAL A 1 -2.42 -9.67 4.74
CA VAL A 1 -3.34 -9.00 5.68
C VAL A 1 -4.58 -8.63 4.90
N VAL A 2 -5.77 -8.81 5.47
CA VAL A 2 -7.01 -8.30 4.88
C VAL A 2 -7.66 -7.39 5.92
N ALA A 3 -8.06 -6.19 5.50
CA ALA A 3 -8.80 -5.24 6.32
C ALA A 3 -10.07 -4.86 5.56
N GLU A 4 -11.23 -5.12 6.17
CA GLU A 4 -12.55 -4.85 5.59
C GLU A 4 -13.50 -4.38 6.69
N GLY A 5 -14.02 -3.16 6.55
CA GLY A 5 -14.74 -2.47 7.62
C GLY A 5 -13.91 -2.44 8.91
N GLN A 6 -14.42 -3.06 9.98
CA GLN A 6 -13.73 -3.21 11.27
C GLN A 6 -12.92 -4.50 11.39
N ASN A 7 -13.06 -5.43 10.44
CA ASN A 7 -12.41 -6.73 10.51
C ASN A 7 -11.01 -6.67 9.93
N VAL A 8 -10.03 -7.10 10.71
CA VAL A 8 -8.64 -7.28 10.26
C VAL A 8 -8.24 -8.73 10.45
N SER A 9 -7.57 -9.31 9.44
CA SER A 9 -7.03 -10.67 9.51
C SER A 9 -5.61 -10.77 8.95
N VAL A 10 -4.82 -11.67 9.54
CA VAL A 10 -3.48 -12.02 9.09
C VAL A 10 -3.45 -13.51 8.82
N ASN A 11 -3.20 -13.90 7.56
CA ASN A 11 -3.22 -15.30 7.11
C ASN A 11 -4.52 -16.04 7.49
N GLY A 12 -5.67 -15.36 7.41
CA GLY A 12 -6.98 -15.91 7.77
C GLY A 12 -7.29 -15.91 9.27
N ALA A 13 -6.32 -15.62 10.15
CA ALA A 13 -6.57 -15.47 11.58
C ALA A 13 -7.03 -14.03 11.88
N GLY A 14 -8.17 -13.89 12.57
CA GLY A 14 -8.69 -12.60 12.99
C GLY A 14 -7.76 -11.90 13.99
N VAL A 15 -7.65 -10.58 13.86
CA VAL A 15 -6.89 -9.71 14.76
C VAL A 15 -7.86 -8.82 15.52
N LEU A 16 -7.73 -8.81 16.84
CA LEU A 16 -8.56 -7.98 17.72
C LEU A 16 -8.20 -6.50 17.57
N GLU A 17 -9.22 -5.68 17.34
CA GLU A 17 -9.08 -4.23 17.24
C GLU A 17 -8.54 -3.60 18.53
N GLY A 18 -7.79 -2.51 18.37
CA GLY A 18 -7.31 -1.68 19.48
C GLY A 18 -6.08 -2.22 20.22
N ARG A 19 -5.56 -3.39 19.84
CA ARG A 19 -4.34 -3.96 20.44
C ARG A 19 -3.27 -4.20 19.39
N PRO A 20 -2.06 -3.61 19.54
CA PRO A 20 -0.97 -3.87 18.61
C PRO A 20 -0.76 -5.37 18.41
N TYR A 21 -0.76 -5.80 17.14
CA TYR A 21 -0.55 -7.18 16.75
C TYR A 21 0.77 -7.28 15.99
N LEU A 22 1.61 -8.24 16.37
CA LEU A 22 2.90 -8.49 15.74
C LEU A 22 2.99 -9.95 15.30
N HIS A 23 3.37 -10.19 14.05
CA HIS A 23 3.57 -11.53 13.53
C HIS A 23 4.63 -11.55 12.43
N LYS A 24 5.79 -12.17 12.70
CA LYS A 24 6.84 -12.44 11.70
C LYS A 24 7.22 -11.20 10.85
N GLY A 25 7.56 -10.09 11.50
CA GLY A 25 7.94 -8.84 10.82
C GLY A 25 6.77 -8.00 10.32
N LEU A 26 5.53 -8.47 10.46
CA LEU A 26 4.33 -7.68 10.22
C LEU A 26 3.81 -7.09 11.54
N GLY A 27 3.42 -5.82 11.54
CA GLY A 27 2.71 -5.16 12.61
C GLY A 27 1.37 -4.61 12.16
N VAL A 28 0.35 -4.69 13.01
CA VAL A 28 -0.95 -4.04 12.83
C VAL A 28 -1.24 -3.16 14.05
N THR A 29 -1.59 -1.90 13.82
CA THR A 29 -1.91 -0.91 14.85
C THR A 29 -3.13 -0.07 14.47
N TRP A 30 -3.72 0.60 15.46
CA TRP A 30 -4.90 1.48 15.29
C TRP A 30 -4.59 2.91 15.75
N PRO A 31 -3.82 3.69 14.98
CA PRO A 31 -3.54 5.08 15.32
C PRO A 31 -4.78 5.95 15.07
N GLY A 32 -5.49 6.31 16.14
CA GLY A 32 -6.76 7.02 16.03
C GLY A 32 -7.78 6.19 15.27
N ASP A 33 -8.40 6.78 14.23
CA ASP A 33 -9.42 6.10 13.42
C ASP A 33 -8.87 5.28 12.24
N TRP A 34 -7.54 5.16 12.13
CA TRP A 34 -6.89 4.44 11.05
C TRP A 34 -6.53 3.03 11.47
N VAL A 35 -6.46 2.12 10.50
CA VAL A 35 -5.74 0.84 10.63
C VAL A 35 -4.42 1.00 9.90
N ALA A 36 -3.31 0.71 10.56
CA ALA A 36 -1.99 0.75 9.98
C ALA A 36 -1.32 -0.63 10.01
N VAL A 37 -0.88 -1.09 8.84
CA VAL A 37 -0.09 -2.29 8.67
C VAL A 37 1.34 -1.89 8.31
N ALA A 38 2.31 -2.32 9.10
CA ALA A 38 3.73 -2.09 8.86
C ALA A 38 4.43 -3.41 8.60
N SER A 39 5.39 -3.41 7.68
CA SER A 39 6.26 -4.53 7.37
C SER A 39 7.70 -4.20 7.72
N SER A 40 8.45 -5.19 8.20
CA SER A 40 9.90 -5.11 8.40
C SER A 40 10.69 -4.87 7.11
N LEU A 41 10.01 -4.92 5.95
CA LEU A 41 10.57 -4.54 4.65
C LEU A 41 10.62 -3.01 4.43
N GLY A 42 10.12 -2.19 5.37
CA GLY A 42 10.11 -0.72 5.22
C GLY A 42 8.89 -0.19 4.45
N VAL A 43 7.76 -0.91 4.49
CA VAL A 43 6.49 -0.46 3.89
C VAL A 43 5.42 -0.39 4.96
N ARG A 44 4.69 0.74 4.98
CA ARG A 44 3.51 0.94 5.81
C ARG A 44 2.32 1.32 4.95
N VAL A 45 1.20 0.65 5.17
CA VAL A 45 -0.10 1.00 4.59
C VAL A 45 -1.03 1.42 5.72
N ALA A 46 -1.64 2.58 5.61
CA ALA A 46 -2.64 3.07 6.53
C ALA A 46 -3.95 3.34 5.79
N TRP A 47 -5.07 2.92 6.38
CA TRP A 47 -6.40 3.14 5.83
C TRP A 47 -7.32 3.73 6.88
N ASP A 48 -8.07 4.77 6.52
CA ASP A 48 -9.02 5.48 7.39
C ASP A 48 -10.33 4.71 7.63
N ARG A 49 -10.45 3.49 7.08
CA ARG A 49 -11.67 2.66 7.08
C ARG A 49 -12.81 3.22 6.22
N HIS A 50 -12.49 4.20 5.37
CA HIS A 50 -13.37 4.82 4.39
C HIS A 50 -12.66 4.90 3.03
N LEU A 51 -12.26 6.11 2.61
CA LEU A 51 -11.81 6.38 1.24
C LEU A 51 -10.32 6.71 1.15
N ALA A 52 -9.64 6.95 2.27
CA ALA A 52 -8.25 7.38 2.28
C ALA A 52 -7.31 6.22 2.61
N VAL A 53 -6.39 5.94 1.67
CA VAL A 53 -5.28 5.01 1.86
C VAL A 53 -3.98 5.78 1.68
N THR A 54 -3.08 5.64 2.65
CA THR A 54 -1.72 6.19 2.58
C THR A 54 -0.72 5.06 2.57
N VAL A 55 0.19 5.08 1.61
CA VAL A 55 1.34 4.17 1.54
C VAL A 55 2.59 4.97 1.83
N THR A 56 3.38 4.51 2.79
CA THR A 56 4.69 5.08 3.13
C THR A 56 5.74 4.00 2.88
N VAL A 57 6.79 4.39 2.16
CA VAL A 57 7.86 3.50 1.73
C VAL A 57 9.18 4.13 2.18
N GLU A 58 10.04 3.34 2.82
CA GLU A 58 11.34 3.81 3.29
C GLU A 58 12.30 4.07 2.11
N PRO A 59 13.28 5.00 2.27
CA PRO A 59 14.18 5.40 1.18
C PRO A 59 15.02 4.27 0.57
N GLU A 60 15.27 3.19 1.31
CA GLU A 60 16.01 2.02 0.81
C GLU A 60 15.30 1.30 -0.34
N LEU A 61 14.00 1.54 -0.52
CA LEU A 61 13.17 0.99 -1.60
C LEU A 61 12.98 1.96 -2.78
N ARG A 62 13.75 3.04 -2.84
CA ARG A 62 13.74 3.99 -3.97
C ARG A 62 13.96 3.28 -5.30
N GLY A 63 13.13 3.60 -6.29
CA GLY A 63 13.12 2.95 -7.61
C GLY A 63 12.61 1.51 -7.62
N GLY A 64 12.14 0.99 -6.47
CA GLY A 64 11.65 -0.38 -6.30
C GLY A 64 10.13 -0.50 -6.30
N THR A 65 9.40 0.60 -6.51
CA THR A 65 7.93 0.57 -6.54
C THR A 65 7.39 0.44 -7.95
N GLY A 66 6.18 -0.10 -8.06
CA GLY A 66 5.41 -0.16 -9.29
C GLY A 66 3.93 -0.26 -8.97
N GLY A 67 3.12 0.56 -9.62
CA GLY A 67 1.69 0.65 -9.35
C GLY A 67 1.18 2.08 -9.51
N LEU A 68 -0.03 2.33 -9.05
CA LEU A 68 -0.68 3.64 -9.14
C LEU A 68 0.02 4.75 -8.34
N CYS A 69 0.94 4.40 -7.44
CA CYS A 69 1.78 5.34 -6.70
C CYS A 69 3.10 5.69 -7.41
N GLY A 70 3.31 5.21 -8.65
CA GLY A 70 4.52 5.50 -9.44
C GLY A 70 5.72 4.62 -9.10
N THR A 71 6.88 5.04 -9.59
CA THR A 71 8.15 4.28 -9.61
C THR A 71 9.08 4.61 -8.44
N TYR A 72 8.81 5.73 -7.75
CA TYR A 72 9.61 6.28 -6.66
C TYR A 72 11.08 6.55 -7.07
N THR A 73 11.30 7.13 -8.26
CA THR A 73 12.63 7.50 -8.78
C THR A 73 13.01 8.98 -8.59
N ASP A 74 12.05 9.81 -8.13
CA ASP A 74 12.03 11.28 -8.19
C ASP A 74 11.98 11.85 -9.62
N ASP A 75 11.70 11.04 -10.64
CA ASP A 75 11.46 11.51 -12.00
C ASP A 75 9.96 11.44 -12.34
N PRO A 76 9.23 12.58 -12.37
CA PRO A 76 7.81 12.56 -12.70
C PRO A 76 7.52 12.13 -14.15
N ALA A 77 8.53 12.04 -15.02
CA ALA A 77 8.37 11.57 -16.38
C ALA A 77 8.05 10.06 -16.47
N ASP A 78 8.43 9.27 -15.47
CA ASP A 78 8.23 7.82 -15.46
C ASP A 78 7.07 7.35 -14.54
N ASP A 79 6.43 8.26 -13.81
CA ASP A 79 5.38 7.91 -12.83
C ASP A 79 4.17 7.21 -13.45
N PHE A 80 3.91 7.44 -14.74
CA PHE A 80 2.84 6.75 -15.49
C PHE A 80 3.33 5.47 -16.20
N MET A 81 4.39 4.84 -15.70
CA MET A 81 4.87 3.54 -16.17
C MET A 81 3.83 2.45 -15.93
N ARG A 82 3.44 1.79 -17.02
CA ARG A 82 2.49 0.68 -17.07
C ARG A 82 3.18 -0.64 -16.67
N PRO A 83 2.43 -1.70 -16.34
CA PRO A 83 3.02 -3.02 -16.03
C PRO A 83 3.86 -3.63 -17.16
N ASP A 84 3.62 -3.21 -18.41
CA ASP A 84 4.37 -3.64 -19.60
C ASP A 84 5.69 -2.87 -19.80
N GLY A 85 5.97 -1.85 -18.99
CA GLY A 85 7.16 -1.01 -19.05
C GLY A 85 7.01 0.25 -19.91
N ASP A 86 5.90 0.43 -20.62
CA ASP A 86 5.65 1.66 -21.37
C ASP A 86 5.14 2.80 -20.46
N ILE A 87 5.41 4.05 -20.85
CA ILE A 87 4.86 5.23 -20.18
C ILE A 87 3.53 5.62 -20.85
N ALA A 88 2.45 5.74 -20.07
CA ALA A 88 1.17 6.21 -20.58
C ALA A 88 1.12 7.75 -20.65
N ALA A 89 0.54 8.29 -21.74
CA ALA A 89 0.40 9.74 -21.91
C ALA A 89 -0.72 10.36 -21.04
N PHE A 90 -1.66 9.55 -20.55
CA PHE A 90 -2.85 10.01 -19.83
C PHE A 90 -3.10 9.20 -18.57
N ALA A 91 -3.50 9.88 -17.49
CA ALA A 91 -3.79 9.27 -16.19
C ALA A 91 -4.86 8.16 -16.27
N ALA A 92 -5.87 8.33 -17.13
CA ALA A 92 -6.91 7.31 -17.31
C ALA A 92 -6.35 6.02 -17.95
N ALA A 93 -5.48 6.14 -18.95
CA ALA A 93 -4.83 5.00 -19.58
C ALA A 93 -3.87 4.30 -18.61
N PHE A 94 -3.10 5.08 -17.85
CA PHE A 94 -2.26 4.58 -16.75
C PHE A 94 -3.08 3.81 -15.71
N GLY A 95 -4.14 4.41 -15.19
CA GLY A 95 -5.00 3.81 -14.17
C GLY A 95 -5.63 2.49 -14.64
N ASN A 96 -6.10 2.46 -15.89
CA ASN A 96 -6.69 1.26 -16.48
C ASN A 96 -5.67 0.12 -16.67
N ALA A 97 -4.41 0.43 -16.95
CA ALA A 97 -3.36 -0.58 -17.16
C ALA A 97 -3.01 -1.35 -15.87
N TRP A 98 -3.22 -0.75 -14.69
CA TRP A 98 -2.96 -1.35 -13.39
C TRP A 98 -4.16 -2.09 -12.78
N LYS A 99 -5.24 -2.25 -13.54
CA LYS A 99 -6.42 -3.01 -13.07
C LYS A 99 -6.04 -4.48 -12.83
N VAL A 100 -6.23 -4.95 -11.60
CA VAL A 100 -6.10 -6.37 -11.23
C VAL A 100 -7.43 -7.09 -11.55
N PRO A 101 -7.42 -8.33 -12.08
CA PRO A 101 -8.62 -9.12 -12.36
C PRO A 101 -9.54 -9.36 -11.16
#